data_AF-A0A498FZ75-F1
#
_entry.id   AF-A0A498FZ75-F1
#
_cell.length_a   1.000
_cell.length_b   1.000
_cell.length_c   1.000
_cell.angle_alpha   90.00
_cell.angle_beta   90.00
_cell.angle_gamma   90.00
#
_symmetry.space_group_name_H-M   'P 1'
#
loop_
_entity.id
_entity.type
_entity.pdbx_description
1 polymer ?
#
loop_
_entity_poly.entity_id
_entity_poly.type
_entity_poly.pdbx_seq_one_letter_code
_entity_poly.pdbx_strand_id
1 'polypeptide(L)'
;LWLRRFRRRLPADAQVLFFTPLVDDTAATLARRIDAHGHLVTVLSPDPTATGTVGQRLTTFERRQRLRSLRSGGIRAVEWGDDSFPVAVAAATRRWSR
;
A
#
# COMPACT_ATOMS: atom_id res chain seq x y z
N LEU A 1 -0.24 20.47 -1.69
CA LEU A 1 1.04 21.22 -1.83
C LEU A 1 2.28 20.35 -1.58
N TRP A 2 2.31 19.52 -0.52
CA TRP A 2 3.45 18.66 -0.21
C TRP A 2 3.85 17.70 -1.35
N LEU A 3 2.89 17.03 -2.00
CA LEU A 3 3.17 16.06 -3.07
C LEU A 3 3.94 16.66 -4.26
N ARG A 4 3.65 17.92 -4.66
CA ARG A 4 4.43 18.58 -5.73
C ARG A 4 5.88 18.82 -5.32
N ARG A 5 6.12 19.19 -4.06
CA ARG A 5 7.47 19.43 -3.53
C ARG A 5 8.24 18.12 -3.34
N PHE A 6 7.57 17.07 -2.88
CA PHE A 6 8.12 15.72 -2.77
C PHE A 6 8.54 15.17 -4.13
N ARG A 7 7.68 15.30 -5.15
CA ARG A 7 7.96 14.89 -6.53
C ARG A 7 9.18 15.57 -7.15
N ARG A 8 9.38 16.87 -6.92
CA ARG A 8 10.57 17.58 -7.42
C ARG A 8 11.90 17.04 -6.87
N ARG A 9 11.85 16.26 -5.79
CA ARG A 9 13.02 15.68 -5.13
C ARG A 9 13.18 14.19 -5.43
N LEU A 10 12.21 13.56 -6.10
CA LEU A 10 12.31 12.17 -6.52
C LEU A 10 13.04 12.10 -7.86
N PRO A 11 14.18 11.38 -7.94
CA PRO A 11 14.79 11.02 -9.22
C PRO A 11 13.77 10.36 -10.15
N ALA A 12 13.95 10.52 -11.47
CA ALA A 12 13.03 9.99 -12.47
C ALA A 12 12.87 8.46 -12.39
N ASP A 13 13.92 7.76 -11.97
CA ASP A 13 14.02 6.30 -11.83
C ASP A 13 13.75 5.80 -10.40
N ALA A 14 13.34 6.68 -9.49
CA ALA A 14 13.11 6.30 -8.10
C ALA A 14 11.96 5.29 -7.96
N GLN A 15 12.21 4.25 -7.16
CA GLN A 15 11.17 3.35 -6.66
C GLN A 15 10.68 3.83 -5.29
N VAL A 16 9.38 3.73 -5.04
CA VAL A 16 8.75 4.21 -3.80
C VAL A 16 8.20 3.04 -3.00
N LEU A 17 8.77 2.82 -1.82
CA LEU A 17 8.21 1.95 -0.78
C LEU A 17 7.30 2.79 0.11
N PHE A 18 5.99 2.58 0.00
CA PHE A 18 5.00 3.39 0.69
C PHE A 18 4.36 2.65 1.85
N PHE A 19 4.78 3.01 3.06
CA PHE A 19 4.28 2.44 4.31
C PHE A 19 2.99 3.13 4.73
N THR A 20 1.88 2.40 4.78
CA THR A 20 0.58 2.96 5.18
C THR A 20 -0.40 1.88 5.59
N PRO A 21 -1.18 2.08 6.68
CA PRO A 21 -2.18 1.11 7.10
C PRO A 21 -3.43 1.07 6.19
N LEU A 22 -3.55 1.96 5.20
CA LEU A 22 -4.70 2.02 4.27
C LEU A 22 -6.07 2.12 4.95
N VAL A 23 -6.14 2.84 6.08
CA VAL A 23 -7.39 3.08 6.82
C VAL A 23 -8.34 4.03 6.10
N ASP A 24 -7.87 4.75 5.08
CA ASP A 24 -8.66 5.69 4.27
C ASP A 24 -8.24 5.68 2.78
N ASP A 25 -9.02 6.40 1.96
CA ASP A 25 -8.76 6.52 0.52
C ASP A 25 -7.65 7.52 0.16
N THR A 26 -7.20 8.34 1.12
CA THR A 26 -6.16 9.35 0.89
C THR A 26 -4.85 8.65 0.56
N ALA A 27 -4.49 7.63 1.33
CA ALA A 27 -3.29 6.84 1.10
C ALA A 27 -3.34 6.11 -0.25
N ALA A 28 -4.46 5.45 -0.57
CA ALA A 28 -4.60 4.75 -1.85
C ALA A 28 -4.52 5.72 -3.05
N THR A 29 -5.11 6.91 -2.92
CA THR A 29 -5.05 7.96 -3.94
C THR A 29 -3.65 8.52 -4.11
N LEU A 30 -2.90 8.66 -3.03
CA LEU A 30 -1.50 9.09 -3.08
C LEU A 30 -0.63 8.07 -3.80
N ALA A 31 -0.78 6.78 -3.51
CA ALA A 31 -0.06 5.70 -4.20
C ALA A 31 -0.31 5.74 -5.71
N ARG A 32 -1.58 5.80 -6.13
CA ARG A 32 -1.97 5.93 -7.54
C ARG A 32 -1.40 7.17 -8.21
N ARG A 33 -1.36 8.30 -7.50
CA ARG A 33 -0.77 9.52 -8.04
C ARG A 33 0.73 9.38 -8.23
N ILE A 34 1.47 8.79 -7.29
CA ILE A 34 2.92 8.60 -7.44
C ILE A 34 3.21 7.68 -8.62
N ASP A 35 2.46 6.58 -8.73
CA ASP A 35 2.55 5.61 -9.83
C ASP A 35 2.25 6.22 -11.20
N ALA A 36 1.16 6.98 -11.32
CA ALA A 36 0.79 7.68 -12.56
C ALA A 36 1.80 8.76 -13.01
N HIS A 37 2.75 9.14 -12.14
CA HIS A 37 3.85 10.04 -12.50
C HIS A 37 5.15 9.29 -12.88
N GLY A 38 5.10 7.98 -13.06
CA GLY A 38 6.19 7.16 -13.60
C GLY A 38 7.09 6.50 -12.55
N HIS A 39 6.75 6.58 -11.27
CA HIS A 39 7.53 5.91 -10.22
C HIS A 39 6.93 4.56 -9.87
N LEU A 40 7.73 3.50 -9.84
CA LEU A 40 7.27 2.19 -9.37
C LEU A 40 6.93 2.25 -7.88
N VAL A 41 5.67 1.99 -7.53
CA VAL A 41 5.19 1.99 -6.14
C VAL A 41 4.98 0.58 -5.61
N THR A 42 5.49 0.33 -4.40
CA THR A 42 5.12 -0.84 -3.59
C THR A 42 4.54 -0.36 -2.26
N VAL A 43 3.27 -0.65 -2.02
CA VAL A 43 2.58 -0.36 -0.76
C VAL A 43 2.85 -1.47 0.24
N LEU A 44 3.20 -1.05 1.45
CA LEU A 44 3.60 -1.88 2.58
C LEU A 44 2.63 -1.57 3.72
N SER A 45 1.67 -2.46 3.96
CA SER A 45 0.50 -2.18 4.78
C SER A 45 0.40 -3.09 6.00
N PRO A 46 0.61 -2.58 7.23
CA PRO A 46 0.18 -3.30 8.42
C PRO A 46 -1.37 -3.35 8.48
N ASP A 47 -1.93 -4.35 9.17
CA ASP A 47 -3.35 -4.41 9.49
C ASP A 47 -3.63 -4.00 10.95
N PRO A 48 -4.03 -2.74 11.22
CA PRO A 48 -4.40 -2.32 12.57
C PRO A 48 -5.88 -2.60 12.90
N THR A 49 -6.62 -3.29 12.02
CA THR A 49 -8.07 -3.47 12.21
C THR A 49 -8.39 -4.66 13.12
N ALA A 50 -9.58 -4.64 13.71
CA ALA A 50 -10.10 -5.70 14.58
C ALA A 50 -11.47 -6.15 14.07
N THR A 51 -12.10 -7.16 14.70
CA THR A 51 -13.38 -7.73 14.23
C THR A 51 -14.44 -7.88 15.32
N GLY A 52 -14.21 -7.35 16.52
CA GLY A 52 -15.08 -7.47 17.69
C GLY A 52 -16.43 -6.77 17.55
N THR A 53 -16.51 -5.67 16.79
CA THR A 53 -17.76 -4.93 16.54
C THR A 53 -18.14 -4.91 15.05
N VAL A 54 -19.40 -4.56 14.76
CA VAL A 54 -19.87 -4.36 13.37
C VAL A 54 -19.04 -3.29 12.66
N GLY A 55 -18.81 -2.15 13.32
CA GLY A 55 -17.99 -1.07 12.76
C GLY A 55 -16.56 -1.50 12.47
N GLN A 56 -15.96 -2.27 13.38
CA GLN A 56 -14.62 -2.83 13.19
C GLN A 56 -14.55 -3.76 11.97
N ARG A 57 -15.54 -4.66 11.79
CA ARG A 57 -15.61 -5.53 10.60
C ARG A 57 -15.78 -4.74 9.30
N LEU A 58 -16.57 -3.66 9.31
CA LEU A 58 -16.71 -2.77 8.16
C LEU A 58 -15.36 -2.12 7.81
N THR A 59 -14.63 -1.60 8.79
CA THR A 59 -13.30 -1.02 8.58
C THR A 59 -12.31 -2.04 7.99
N THR A 60 -12.30 -3.29 8.49
CA THR A 60 -11.49 -4.37 7.90
C THR A 60 -11.87 -4.63 6.44
N PHE A 61 -13.16 -4.67 6.13
CA PHE A 61 -13.65 -4.89 4.77
C PHE A 61 -13.23 -3.76 3.82
N GLU A 62 -13.44 -2.50 4.20
CA GLU A 62 -13.05 -1.34 3.39
C GLU A 62 -11.55 -1.30 3.14
N ARG A 63 -10.74 -1.54 4.18
CA ARG A 63 -9.27 -1.60 4.05
C ARG A 63 -8.85 -2.69 3.06
N ARG A 64 -9.43 -3.89 3.14
CA ARG A 64 -9.18 -4.98 2.17
C ARG A 64 -9.60 -4.59 0.76
N GLN A 65 -10.69 -3.84 0.60
CA GLN A 65 -11.10 -3.34 -0.72
C GLN A 65 -10.10 -2.33 -1.29
N ARG A 66 -9.51 -1.45 -0.46
CA ARG A 66 -8.45 -0.53 -0.88
C ARG A 66 -7.20 -1.28 -1.35
N LEU A 67 -6.78 -2.32 -0.63
CA LEU A 67 -5.68 -3.21 -1.05
C LEU A 67 -5.97 -3.88 -2.40
N ARG A 68 -7.18 -4.40 -2.59
CA ARG A 68 -7.60 -5.02 -3.87
C ARG A 68 -7.59 -4.02 -5.01
N SER A 69 -8.12 -2.81 -4.78
CA SER A 69 -8.16 -1.73 -5.76
C SER A 69 -6.76 -1.29 -6.21
N LEU A 70 -5.80 -1.22 -5.29
CA LEU A 70 -4.40 -0.92 -5.64
C LEU A 70 -3.80 -2.03 -6.52
N ARG A 71 -3.97 -3.30 -6.14
CA ARG A 71 -3.47 -4.44 -6.89
C ARG A 71 -4.09 -4.55 -8.29
N SER A 72 -5.40 -4.32 -8.42
CA SER A 72 -6.07 -4.30 -9.72
C SER A 72 -5.62 -3.14 -10.60
N GLY A 73 -5.14 -2.05 -9.99
CA GLY A 73 -4.52 -0.92 -10.68
C GLY A 73 -3.03 -1.11 -11.01
N GLY A 74 -2.48 -2.32 -10.85
CA GLY A 74 -1.07 -2.62 -11.12
C GLY A 74 -0.10 -2.23 -10.00
N ILE A 75 -0.58 -1.60 -8.92
CA ILE A 75 0.25 -1.18 -7.80
C ILE A 75 0.46 -2.37 -6.86
N ARG A 76 1.73 -2.73 -6.63
CA ARG A 76 2.10 -3.79 -5.70
C ARG A 76 1.66 -3.39 -4.29
N ALA A 77 0.94 -4.27 -3.59
CA ALA A 77 0.53 -4.04 -2.22
C ALA A 77 0.73 -5.32 -1.39
N VAL A 78 1.59 -5.22 -0.37
CA VAL A 78 1.92 -6.29 0.57
C VAL A 78 1.27 -5.95 1.91
N GLU A 79 0.54 -6.92 2.43
CA GLU A 79 0.00 -6.87 3.77
C GLU A 79 0.87 -7.76 4.66
N TRP A 80 1.25 -7.28 5.84
CA TRP A 80 1.76 -8.14 6.91
C TRP A 80 0.84 -8.05 8.11
N GLY A 81 0.37 -9.21 8.55
CA GLY A 81 -0.42 -9.36 9.77
C GLY A 81 0.49 -9.42 10.99
N ASP A 82 0.24 -10.38 11.88
CA ASP A 82 1.05 -10.58 13.09
C ASP A 82 2.47 -11.10 12.82
N ASP A 83 2.73 -11.54 11.58
CA ASP A 83 4.07 -11.92 11.15
C ASP A 83 5.02 -10.71 11.11
N SER A 84 6.29 -10.97 11.41
CA SER A 84 7.30 -9.91 11.30
C SER A 84 7.40 -9.40 9.86
N PHE A 85 7.60 -8.08 9.71
CA PHE A 85 7.77 -7.42 8.41
C PHE A 85 8.72 -8.15 7.43
N PRO A 86 9.90 -8.67 7.86
CA PRO A 86 10.78 -9.43 6.98
C PRO A 86 10.14 -10.68 6.34
N VAL A 87 9.29 -11.40 7.08
CA VAL A 87 8.62 -12.62 6.60
C VAL A 87 7.65 -12.28 5.49
N ALA A 88 6.83 -11.25 5.68
CA ALA A 88 5.85 -10.84 4.68
C ALA A 88 6.50 -10.29 3.40
N VAL A 89 7.60 -9.56 3.52
CA VAL A 89 8.39 -9.11 2.35
C VAL A 89 8.98 -10.30 1.60
N ALA A 90 9.58 -11.27 2.30
CA ALA A 90 10.13 -12.47 1.66
C ALA A 90 9.05 -13.27 0.91
N ALA A 91 7.86 -13.42 1.49
CA ALA A 91 6.73 -14.08 0.83
C ALA A 91 6.26 -13.33 -0.43
N ALA A 92 6.19 -11.99 -0.37
CA ALA A 92 5.83 -11.16 -1.51
C ALA A 92 6.83 -11.28 -2.66
N THR A 93 8.14 -11.24 -2.36
CA THR A 93 9.20 -11.34 -3.37
C THR A 93 9.13 -12.67 -4.15
N ARG A 94 8.87 -13.79 -3.46
CA ARG A 94 8.72 -15.12 -4.11
C ARG A 94 7.53 -15.18 -5.08
N ARG A 95 6.46 -14.45 -4.81
CA ARG A 95 5.27 -14.41 -5.67
C ARG A 95 5.51 -13.63 -6.96
N TRP A 96 6.46 -12.70 -6.95
CA TRP A 96 6.77 -11.84 -8.09
C TRP A 96 7.94 -12.35 -8.95
N SER A 97 8.73 -13.30 -8.44
CA SER A 97 9.80 -13.95 -9.19
C SER A 97 9.31 -15.11 -10.07
N ARG A 98 8.00 -15.34 -10.16
CA ARG A 98 7.36 -16.39 -10.96
C ARG A 98 6.44 -15.73 -11.98
#